data_AF-A0A955FJ66-F1
#
_entry.id   AF-A0A955FJ66-F1
#
_cell.length_a   1.000
_cell.length_b   1.000
_cell.length_c   1.000
_cell.angle_alpha   90.00
_cell.angle_beta   90.00
_cell.angle_gamma   90.00
#
_symmetry.space_group_name_H-M   'P 1'
#
loop_
_entity.id
_entity.type
_entity.pdbx_description
1 polymer ?
#
loop_
_entity_poly.entity_id
_entity_poly.type
_entity_poly.pdbx_seq_one_letter_code
_entity_poly.pdbx_strand_id
1 'polypeptide(L)'
;MNWTYNNEKVIVAYILPEVVGTERLLLRTIRLLTNPTTTSDFFSLIRSNDEWTIIISEKNFHLISDIVNGPTAYSVFQLHESQTYMQQTGLVANVSALLSAANIDILYLTSYNSNYVFVPE
;
A
#
# COMPACT_ATOMS: atom_id res chain seq x y z
N MET A 1 -17.28 2.61 -13.45
CA MET A 1 -16.06 2.52 -12.62
C MET A 1 -14.99 1.87 -13.47
N ASN A 2 -13.90 2.58 -13.76
CA ASN A 2 -12.82 2.04 -14.57
C ASN A 2 -11.71 1.57 -13.62
N TRP A 3 -11.33 0.31 -13.75
CA TRP A 3 -10.24 -0.29 -13.01
C TRP A 3 -9.02 -0.31 -13.92
N THR A 4 -7.93 0.29 -13.46
CA THR A 4 -6.64 0.06 -14.11
C THR A 4 -5.89 -0.93 -13.24
N TYR A 5 -5.62 -2.11 -13.79
CA TYR A 5 -4.64 -2.99 -13.18
C TYR A 5 -3.28 -2.33 -13.32
N ASN A 6 -2.70 -1.97 -12.18
CA ASN A 6 -1.30 -1.59 -12.16
C ASN A 6 -0.55 -2.92 -12.14
N ASN A 7 0.28 -3.21 -13.14
CA ASN A 7 1.13 -4.42 -13.19
C ASN A 7 2.18 -4.45 -12.06
N GLU A 8 1.98 -3.66 -11.01
CA GLU A 8 2.86 -3.46 -9.89
C GLU A 8 2.41 -4.34 -8.72
N LYS A 9 3.34 -5.17 -8.28
CA LYS A 9 3.22 -5.95 -7.05
C LYS A 9 3.75 -5.14 -5.88
N VAL A 10 3.06 -5.22 -4.76
CA VAL A 10 3.51 -4.58 -3.51
C VAL A 10 3.61 -5.60 -2.40
N ILE A 11 4.48 -5.30 -1.45
CA ILE A 11 4.57 -6.00 -0.17
C ILE A 11 3.94 -5.12 0.90
N VAL A 12 3.02 -5.69 1.65
CA VAL A 12 2.50 -5.13 2.90
C VAL A 12 3.21 -5.83 4.05
N ALA A 13 3.79 -5.05 4.96
CA ALA A 13 4.49 -5.55 6.13
C ALA A 13 4.33 -4.57 7.30
N TYR A 14 4.74 -4.99 8.48
CA TYR A 14 4.69 -4.14 9.67
C TYR A 14 6.03 -4.05 10.40
N ILE A 15 6.22 -2.94 11.11
CA ILE A 15 7.43 -2.60 11.83
C ILE A 15 7.03 -2.25 13.26
N LEU A 16 7.73 -2.85 14.23
CA LEU A 16 7.60 -2.52 15.65
C LEU A 16 8.74 -1.54 16.00
N PRO A 17 8.46 -0.23 16.16
CA PRO A 17 9.52 0.78 16.35
C PRO A 17 10.35 0.56 17.62
N GLU A 18 9.75 -0.03 18.65
CA GLU A 18 10.43 -0.35 19.91
C GLU A 18 11.56 -1.38 19.72
N VAL A 19 11.42 -2.27 18.73
CA VAL A 19 12.41 -3.30 18.42
C VAL A 19 13.48 -2.75 17.47
N VAL A 20 13.08 -1.99 16.45
CA VAL A 20 13.96 -1.54 15.37
C VAL A 20 14.72 -0.26 15.72
N GLY A 21 14.13 0.58 16.58
CA GLY A 21 14.59 1.94 16.86
C GLY A 21 14.11 2.92 15.79
N THR A 22 13.51 4.03 16.25
CA THR A 22 12.92 5.07 15.37
C THR A 22 13.94 5.70 14.41
N GLU A 23 15.18 5.91 14.84
CA GLU A 23 16.23 6.52 13.99
C GLU A 23 16.58 5.63 12.79
N ARG A 24 16.71 4.31 13.03
CA ARG A 24 17.01 3.34 11.97
C ARG A 24 15.88 3.30 10.95
N LEU A 25 14.63 3.30 11.42
CA LEU A 25 13.45 3.37 10.56
C LEU A 25 13.45 4.65 9.72
N LEU A 26 13.65 5.81 10.35
CA LEU A 26 13.67 7.11 9.68
C LEU A 26 14.72 7.17 8.57
N LEU A 27 15.94 6.71 8.83
CA LEU A 27 17.02 6.68 7.83
C LEU A 27 16.66 5.80 6.63
N ARG A 28 16.00 4.66 6.84
CA ARG A 28 15.56 3.77 5.76
C ARG A 28 14.45 4.42 4.94
N THR A 29 13.46 5.02 5.61
CA THR A 29 12.37 5.74 4.94
C THR A 29 12.88 6.91 4.11
N ILE A 30 13.82 7.72 4.64
CA ILE A 30 14.44 8.81 3.88
C ILE A 30 15.11 8.26 2.62
N ARG A 31 15.92 7.21 2.74
CA ARG A 31 16.57 6.58 1.59
C ARG A 31 15.57 6.14 0.52
N LEU A 32 14.44 5.54 0.92
CA LEU A 32 13.38 5.15 0.00
C LEU A 32 12.77 6.35 -0.73
N LEU A 33 12.46 7.43 0.00
CA LEU A 33 11.84 8.63 -0.56
C LEU A 33 12.78 9.45 -1.45
N THR A 34 14.10 9.36 -1.23
CA THR A 34 15.10 10.16 -1.96
C THR A 34 15.80 9.40 -3.09
N ASN A 35 15.52 8.10 -3.29
CA ASN A 35 16.20 7.30 -4.30
C ASN A 35 15.66 7.64 -5.70
N PRO A 36 16.49 8.15 -6.65
CA PRO A 36 16.03 8.63 -7.95
C PRO A 36 15.63 7.53 -8.95
N THR A 37 15.74 6.25 -8.59
CA THR A 37 15.42 5.12 -9.48
C THR A 37 13.93 4.74 -9.50
N THR A 38 13.08 5.51 -8.80
CA THR A 38 11.74 5.10 -8.38
C THR A 38 10.58 5.79 -9.13
N THR A 39 10.71 6.03 -10.43
CA THR A 39 9.73 6.83 -11.21
C THR A 39 8.34 6.20 -11.34
N SER A 40 8.13 4.96 -10.86
CA SER A 40 6.83 4.29 -10.77
C SER A 40 6.82 3.31 -9.60
N ASP A 41 6.87 3.86 -8.39
CA ASP A 41 7.06 3.08 -7.17
C ASP A 41 5.97 3.44 -6.16
N PHE A 42 5.19 2.43 -5.78
CA PHE A 42 4.29 2.49 -4.66
C PHE A 42 5.06 2.55 -3.34
N PHE A 43 4.78 3.57 -2.54
CA PHE A 43 5.24 3.67 -1.16
C PHE A 43 4.14 4.26 -0.28
N SER A 44 3.86 3.60 0.84
CA SER A 44 3.02 4.12 1.90
C SER A 44 3.58 3.69 3.25
N LEU A 45 3.50 4.60 4.21
CA LEU A 45 3.92 4.38 5.59
C LEU A 45 2.85 4.94 6.52
N ILE A 46 2.23 4.06 7.29
CA ILE A 46 1.07 4.38 8.12
C ILE A 46 1.43 4.00 9.55
N ARG A 47 1.37 4.98 10.46
CA ARG A 47 1.54 4.71 11.89
C ARG A 47 0.18 4.50 12.53
N SER A 48 0.02 3.40 13.25
CA SER A 48 -1.16 3.11 14.07
C SER A 48 -0.72 2.57 15.42
N ASN A 49 -1.02 3.31 16.48
CA ASN A 49 -0.61 2.98 17.85
C ASN A 49 0.91 2.68 17.93
N ASP A 50 1.23 1.41 18.20
CA ASP A 50 2.58 0.89 18.47
C ASP A 50 3.21 0.21 17.24
N GLU A 51 2.54 0.28 16.09
CA GLU A 51 2.96 -0.36 14.84
C GLU A 51 3.04 0.65 13.70
N TRP A 52 3.98 0.41 12.79
CA TRP A 52 4.08 1.09 11.51
C TRP A 52 3.84 0.09 10.40
N THR A 53 2.76 0.25 9.65
CA THR A 53 2.49 -0.51 8.44
C THR A 53 3.22 0.14 7.28
N ILE A 54 3.96 -0.65 6.53
CA ILE A 54 4.63 -0.23 5.29
C ILE A 54 4.04 -0.99 4.11
N ILE A 55 3.74 -0.25 3.04
CA ILE A 55 3.33 -0.80 1.75
C ILE A 55 4.36 -0.31 0.73
N ILE A 56 5.04 -1.23 0.06
CA ILE A 56 6.16 -0.90 -0.82
C ILE A 56 6.14 -1.75 -2.08
N SER A 57 6.53 -1.21 -3.23
CA SER A 57 6.79 -2.02 -4.42
C SER A 57 7.72 -3.19 -4.11
N GLU A 58 7.38 -4.39 -4.60
CA GLU A 58 8.16 -5.60 -4.37
C GLU A 58 9.65 -5.43 -4.75
N LYS A 59 9.93 -4.74 -5.86
CA LYS A 59 11.29 -4.45 -6.33
C LYS A 59 12.16 -3.72 -5.29
N ASN A 60 11.55 -2.95 -4.38
CA ASN A 60 12.24 -2.18 -3.35
C ASN A 60 12.23 -2.86 -1.97
N PHE A 61 11.53 -3.99 -1.83
CA PHE A 61 11.37 -4.67 -0.54
C PHE A 61 12.71 -5.05 0.11
N HIS A 62 13.70 -5.41 -0.71
CA HIS A 62 15.05 -5.75 -0.26
C HIS A 62 15.73 -4.62 0.57
N LEU A 63 15.31 -3.35 0.41
CA LEU A 63 15.89 -2.21 1.12
C LEU A 63 15.49 -2.14 2.60
N ILE A 64 14.43 -2.84 2.99
CA ILE A 64 13.83 -2.83 4.34
C ILE A 64 13.52 -4.22 4.91
N SER A 65 13.76 -5.29 4.14
CA SER A 65 13.43 -6.67 4.53
C SER A 65 14.04 -7.11 5.87
N ASP A 66 15.11 -6.45 6.33
CA ASP A 66 15.79 -6.72 7.61
C ASP A 66 15.10 -6.11 8.85
N ILE A 67 14.10 -5.23 8.66
CA ILE A 67 13.46 -4.47 9.75
C ILE A 67 11.94 -4.62 9.79
N VAL A 68 11.38 -5.40 8.88
CA VAL A 68 9.92 -5.61 8.73
C VAL A 68 9.53 -7.02 9.18
N ASN A 69 8.27 -7.18 9.54
CA ASN A 69 7.66 -8.43 9.95
C ASN A 69 6.41 -8.70 9.10
N GLY A 70 6.05 -9.99 8.97
CA GLY A 70 4.85 -10.43 8.25
C GLY A 70 4.70 -9.93 6.81
N PRO A 71 5.75 -9.99 5.95
CA PRO A 71 5.62 -9.53 4.58
C PRO A 71 4.63 -10.40 3.80
N THR A 72 3.66 -9.76 3.18
CA THR A 72 2.63 -10.41 2.36
C THR A 72 2.53 -9.69 1.01
N ALA A 73 2.49 -10.44 -0.08
CA ALA A 73 2.43 -9.90 -1.43
C ALA A 73 0.99 -9.64 -1.87
N TYR A 74 0.79 -8.53 -2.60
CA TYR A 74 -0.50 -8.12 -3.13
C TYR A 74 -0.37 -7.59 -4.56
N SER A 75 -1.39 -7.89 -5.35
CA SER A 75 -1.67 -7.22 -6.62
C SER A 75 -2.44 -5.92 -6.39
N VAL A 76 -2.04 -4.84 -7.07
CA VAL A 76 -2.63 -3.50 -6.86
C VAL A 76 -3.50 -3.07 -8.03
N PHE A 77 -4.73 -2.66 -7.72
CA PHE A 77 -5.66 -2.06 -8.68
C PHE A 77 -5.88 -0.60 -8.32
N GLN A 78 -5.61 0.30 -9.26
CA GLN A 78 -5.95 1.70 -9.12
C GLN A 78 -7.38 1.93 -9.64
N LEU A 79 -8.23 2.47 -8.78
CA LEU A 79 -9.58 2.84 -9.15
C LEU A 79 -9.55 4.27 -9.72
N HIS A 80 -9.84 4.39 -11.01
CA HIS A 80 -10.00 5.69 -11.65
C HIS A 80 -11.48 6.06 -11.67
N GLU A 81 -11.81 7.15 -11.00
CA GLU A 81 -13.06 7.84 -11.25
C GLU A 81 -12.87 8.90 -12.31
N SER A 82 -13.61 8.75 -13.41
CA SER A 82 -13.83 9.85 -14.32
C SER A 82 -14.63 10.93 -13.58
N GLN A 83 -13.92 11.96 -13.12
CA GLN A 83 -14.41 13.32 -12.83
C GLN A 83 -14.71 13.75 -11.38
N THR A 84 -14.58 12.94 -10.32
CA THR A 84 -14.80 13.45 -8.94
C THR A 84 -13.98 12.70 -7.88
N TYR A 85 -12.67 12.98 -7.81
CA TYR A 85 -11.66 12.28 -6.99
C TYR A 85 -11.91 12.09 -5.48
N MET A 86 -12.98 12.65 -4.88
CA MET A 86 -13.30 12.47 -3.46
C MET A 86 -14.80 12.47 -3.12
N GLN A 87 -15.71 12.40 -4.09
CA GLN A 87 -17.13 12.73 -3.82
C GLN A 87 -18.14 11.58 -4.00
N GLN A 88 -17.74 10.42 -4.52
CA GLN A 88 -18.69 9.30 -4.58
C GLN A 88 -18.74 8.53 -3.26
N THR A 89 -19.70 8.94 -2.42
CA THR A 89 -20.12 8.11 -1.29
C THR A 89 -20.51 6.71 -1.80
N GLY A 90 -19.97 5.67 -1.15
CA GLY A 90 -20.27 4.28 -1.50
C GLY A 90 -19.30 3.60 -2.47
N LEU A 91 -18.25 4.26 -2.97
CA LEU A 91 -17.21 3.59 -3.79
C LEU A 91 -16.63 2.35 -3.07
N VAL A 92 -16.16 2.55 -1.84
CA VAL A 92 -15.64 1.48 -0.97
C VAL A 92 -16.68 0.38 -0.78
N ALA A 93 -17.94 0.75 -0.51
CA ALA A 93 -19.02 -0.20 -0.27
C ALA A 93 -19.32 -1.07 -1.51
N ASN A 94 -19.38 -0.45 -2.70
CA ASN A 94 -19.64 -1.14 -3.96
C ASN A 94 -18.51 -2.13 -4.30
N VAL A 95 -17.25 -1.67 -4.16
CA VAL A 95 -16.07 -2.50 -4.41
C VAL A 95 -16.01 -3.67 -3.43
N SER A 96 -16.18 -3.39 -2.14
CA SER A 96 -16.11 -4.41 -1.09
C SER A 96 -17.24 -5.44 -1.23
N ALA A 97 -18.46 -5.01 -1.57
CA ALA A 97 -19.58 -5.91 -1.79
C ALA A 97 -19.34 -6.89 -2.96
N LEU A 98 -18.80 -6.39 -4.07
CA LEU A 98 -18.50 -7.21 -5.24
C LEU A 98 -17.43 -8.27 -4.95
N LEU A 99 -16.35 -7.88 -4.26
CA LEU A 99 -15.24 -8.78 -3.97
C LEU A 99 -15.56 -9.74 -2.81
N SER A 100 -16.34 -9.27 -1.82
CA SER A 100 -16.86 -10.13 -0.76
C SER A 100 -17.81 -11.21 -1.30
N ALA A 101 -18.64 -10.90 -2.30
CA ALA A 101 -19.49 -11.89 -2.95
C ALA A 101 -18.68 -13.01 -3.65
N ALA A 102 -17.42 -12.74 -3.98
CA ALA A 102 -16.47 -13.70 -4.54
C ALA A 102 -15.56 -14.36 -3.48
N ASN A 103 -15.74 -14.07 -2.19
CA ASN A 103 -14.86 -14.47 -1.09
C ASN A 103 -13.39 -14.03 -1.29
N ILE A 104 -13.19 -12.84 -1.86
CA ILE A 104 -11.86 -12.25 -2.04
C ILE A 104 -11.67 -11.20 -0.96
N ASP A 105 -10.75 -11.49 -0.03
CA ASP A 105 -10.30 -10.52 0.96
C ASP A 105 -9.49 -9.42 0.28
N ILE A 106 -9.69 -8.18 0.72
CA ILE A 106 -8.97 -7.03 0.18
C ILE A 106 -8.45 -6.12 1.27
N LEU A 107 -7.36 -5.43 0.95
CA LEU A 107 -7.03 -4.17 1.61
C LEU A 107 -7.45 -3.01 0.71
N TYR A 108 -7.80 -1.90 1.33
CA TYR A 108 -8.20 -0.69 0.63
C TYR A 108 -7.39 0.49 1.15
N LEU A 109 -6.75 1.25 0.26
CA LEU A 109 -6.02 2.46 0.60
C LEU A 109 -6.52 3.64 -0.23
N THR A 110 -6.88 4.72 0.45
CA THR A 110 -7.17 6.00 -0.18
C THR A 110 -5.97 6.93 -0.02
N SER A 111 -5.49 7.49 -1.13
CA SER A 111 -4.59 8.63 -1.13
C SER A 111 -5.37 9.91 -1.48
N TYR A 112 -4.69 11.06 -1.51
CA TYR A 112 -5.33 12.33 -1.86
C TYR A 112 -5.95 12.33 -3.27
N ASN A 113 -5.40 11.54 -4.20
CA ASN A 113 -5.70 11.64 -5.63
C ASN A 113 -6.30 10.35 -6.18
N SER A 114 -6.28 9.25 -5.42
CA SER A 114 -6.58 7.92 -5.94
C SER A 114 -7.00 6.96 -4.85
N ASN A 115 -7.74 5.94 -5.27
CA ASN A 115 -8.09 4.81 -4.42
C ASN A 115 -7.43 3.55 -4.97
N TYR A 116 -6.95 2.71 -4.06
CA TYR A 116 -6.23 1.50 -4.38
C TYR A 116 -6.88 0.31 -3.68
N VAL A 117 -7.06 -0.76 -4.43
CA VAL A 117 -7.52 -2.06 -3.92
C VAL A 117 -6.35 -3.03 -4.03
N PHE A 118 -6.05 -3.71 -2.93
CA PHE A 118 -5.00 -4.72 -2.87
C PHE A 118 -5.66 -6.07 -2.73
N VAL A 119 -5.32 -6.98 -3.63
CA VAL A 119 -5.81 -8.37 -3.61
C VAL A 119 -4.62 -9.28 -3.26
N PRO A 120 -4.73 -10.14 -2.23
CA PRO A 120 -3.69 -11.10 -1.89
C PRO A 120 -3.34 -12.00 -3.09
N GLU A 121 -2.07 -12.38 -3.21
CA GLU A 121 -1.64 -13.43 -4.16
C GLU A 121 -1.91 -14.84 -3.65
#